data_AF-A0AAE4R5Z6-F1
#
_entry.id   AF-A0AAE4R5Z6-F1
#
_cell.length_a   1.000
_cell.length_b   1.000
_cell.length_c   1.000
_cell.angle_alpha   90.00
_cell.angle_beta   90.00
_cell.angle_gamma   90.00
#
_symmetry.space_group_name_H-M   'P 1'
#
loop_
_entity.id
_entity.type
_entity.pdbx_description
1 polymer ?
#
loop_
_entity_poly.entity_id
_entity_poly.type
_entity_poly.pdbx_seq_one_letter_code
_entity_poly.pdbx_strand_id
1 'polypeptide(L)'
;MANPDPADVGAYIAEIEAYTSDETIAAIRQHALDDMANFLSNEPVKIELIKALTYDLWFRPWPARVSDARVGANPAEAFELANGIPLLDVMVAGQIISEIVSSGRFVVRRSDLVRAGATECAVEFVLKNMAYSANDYARRLRRDREQGPVTNQRYVFTERPFLRDDDDTVFALRYQWIVDRFFGSQLYWQTFFSFGPAKPGSAAEAFSLAMNYAFERVAGDILGRIASYSSKISRVVYESEMREEWSSTKGEAPSVCDFLLVAGRACILIDATNHHLSARLAQGLADVSAYDKDMDTSFVESKFNQILSTARLIREHLSFGVEANPVFIPYVVVPNNGLANITSVRLDWITRSAPFEELRGSARAPVPLRLSDLALFEGLGEAFSTTPRDIADLLGSWTTLQPGPVPVSLRELLDQLGLPAPIPRSMLRDQAVLDALIQERRSEGGLPD
;
A
#
# COMPACT_ATOMS: atom_id res chain seq x y z
N MET A 1 16.77 25.48 12.56
CA MET A 1 17.33 25.58 11.20
C MET A 1 17.38 27.07 10.87
N ALA A 2 18.52 27.58 10.41
CA ALA A 2 18.57 28.94 9.88
C ALA A 2 17.69 28.99 8.62
N ASN A 3 16.91 30.06 8.44
CA ASN A 3 16.23 30.27 7.16
C ASN A 3 17.29 30.36 6.05
N PRO A 4 17.08 29.71 4.90
CA PRO A 4 18.01 29.79 3.78
C PRO A 4 18.17 31.25 3.34
N ASP A 5 19.38 31.62 2.91
CA ASP A 5 19.66 32.96 2.38
C ASP A 5 18.74 33.22 1.17
N PRO A 6 17.97 34.32 1.14
CA PRO A 6 17.17 34.69 -0.02
C PRO A 6 17.94 34.71 -1.34
N ALA A 7 19.26 34.98 -1.33
CA ALA A 7 20.11 34.93 -2.51
C ALA A 7 20.33 33.50 -3.01
N ASP A 8 20.55 32.55 -2.10
CA ASP A 8 20.69 31.12 -2.43
C ASP A 8 19.37 30.55 -2.96
N VAL A 9 18.24 30.96 -2.36
CA VAL A 9 16.90 30.60 -2.85
C VAL A 9 16.67 31.19 -4.25
N GLY A 10 17.04 32.44 -4.49
CA GLY A 10 16.90 33.10 -5.80
C GLY A 10 17.76 32.46 -6.89
N ALA A 11 19.00 32.08 -6.56
CA ALA A 11 19.89 31.38 -7.48
C ALA A 11 19.36 29.98 -7.84
N TYR A 12 18.84 29.25 -6.84
CA TYR A 12 18.23 27.94 -7.04
C TYR A 12 16.95 28.01 -7.89
N ILE A 13 16.12 29.03 -7.70
CA ILE A 13 14.94 29.27 -8.55
C ILE A 13 15.35 29.55 -10.00
N ALA A 14 16.34 30.43 -10.21
CA ALA A 14 16.83 30.75 -11.55
C ALA A 14 17.46 29.54 -12.26
N GLU A 15 18.11 28.65 -11.51
CA GLU A 15 18.63 27.38 -12.03
C GLU A 15 17.51 26.45 -12.49
N ILE A 16 16.46 26.29 -11.67
CA ILE A 16 15.26 25.48 -12.03
C ILE A 16 14.55 26.09 -13.26
N GLU A 17 14.41 27.41 -13.31
CA GLU A 17 13.77 28.10 -14.45
C GLU A 17 14.55 27.94 -15.77
N ALA A 18 15.84 27.64 -15.69
CA ALA A 18 16.70 27.42 -16.85
C ALA A 18 16.66 25.96 -17.37
N TYR A 19 16.02 25.03 -16.66
CA TYR A 19 15.97 23.63 -17.08
C TYR A 19 15.26 23.46 -18.42
N THR A 20 15.82 22.60 -19.27
CA THR A 20 15.10 22.02 -20.40
C THR A 20 13.95 21.12 -19.92
N SER A 21 13.06 20.73 -20.82
CA SER A 21 11.99 19.77 -20.51
C SER A 21 12.56 18.44 -19.98
N ASP A 22 13.65 17.96 -20.56
CA ASP A 22 14.26 16.68 -20.19
C ASP A 22 14.96 16.77 -18.82
N GLU A 23 15.66 17.88 -18.55
CA GLU A 23 16.25 18.14 -17.23
C GLU A 23 15.18 18.29 -16.15
N THR A 24 14.05 18.92 -16.48
CA THR A 24 12.90 19.02 -15.58
C THR A 24 12.33 17.64 -15.25
N ILE A 25 12.15 16.76 -16.25
CA ILE A 25 11.66 15.39 -16.04
C ILE A 25 12.65 14.59 -15.19
N ALA A 26 13.94 14.68 -15.47
CA ALA A 26 14.98 14.00 -14.70
C ALA A 26 14.99 14.46 -13.23
N ALA A 27 14.88 15.77 -12.99
CA ALA A 27 14.78 16.32 -11.65
C ALA A 27 13.52 15.85 -10.91
N ILE A 28 12.35 15.86 -11.57
CA ILE A 28 11.09 15.35 -11.00
C ILE A 28 11.24 13.89 -10.56
N ARG A 29 11.86 13.04 -11.38
CA ARG A 29 12.08 11.61 -11.07
C ARG A 29 13.02 11.40 -9.90
N GLN A 30 14.10 12.17 -9.83
CA GLN A 30 15.01 12.14 -8.69
C GLN A 30 14.30 12.57 -7.41
N HIS A 31 13.53 13.66 -7.44
CA HIS A 31 12.72 14.11 -6.30
C HIS A 31 11.67 13.07 -5.91
N ALA A 32 10.98 12.45 -6.86
CA ALA A 32 10.00 11.41 -6.58
C ALA A 32 10.62 10.22 -5.83
N LEU A 33 11.81 9.77 -6.26
CA LEU A 33 12.55 8.70 -5.58
C LEU A 33 12.94 9.08 -4.14
N ASP A 34 13.55 10.26 -3.96
CA ASP A 34 14.06 10.71 -2.66
C ASP A 34 12.93 11.00 -1.67
N ASP A 35 11.90 11.71 -2.11
CA ASP A 35 10.75 12.05 -1.28
C ASP A 35 9.95 10.81 -0.92
N MET A 36 9.81 9.84 -1.83
CA MET A 36 9.14 8.57 -1.54
C MET A 36 9.88 7.80 -0.43
N ALA A 37 11.20 7.66 -0.53
CA ALA A 37 11.99 6.99 0.50
C ALA A 37 11.87 7.72 1.87
N ASN A 38 11.95 9.05 1.86
CA ASN A 38 11.77 9.87 3.06
C ASN A 38 10.38 9.69 3.67
N PHE A 39 9.34 9.80 2.85
CA PHE A 39 7.94 9.66 3.26
C PHE A 39 7.70 8.28 3.90
N LEU A 40 8.11 7.21 3.23
CA LEU A 40 7.93 5.85 3.74
C LEU A 40 8.69 5.60 5.05
N SER A 41 9.88 6.21 5.24
CA SER A 41 10.66 6.11 6.48
C SER A 41 9.97 6.80 7.67
N ASN A 42 9.20 7.85 7.41
CA ASN A 42 8.65 8.73 8.44
C ASN A 42 7.14 8.65 8.64
N GLU A 43 6.42 8.02 7.73
CA GLU A 43 4.96 8.01 7.78
C GLU A 43 4.43 7.35 9.07
N PRO A 44 3.56 8.03 9.82
CA PRO A 44 2.89 7.43 10.95
C PRO A 44 1.85 6.41 10.51
N VAL A 45 1.96 5.20 11.05
CA VAL A 45 0.97 4.14 10.86
C VAL A 45 0.06 4.07 12.07
N LYS A 46 -1.26 4.19 11.85
CA LYS A 46 -2.27 3.95 12.89
C LYS A 46 -2.43 2.44 13.07
N ILE A 47 -2.25 1.93 14.30
CA ILE A 47 -2.30 0.50 14.57
C ILE A 47 -3.69 -0.08 14.29
N GLU A 48 -4.73 0.73 14.44
CA GLU A 48 -6.10 0.34 14.17
C GLU A 48 -6.30 0.03 12.68
N LEU A 49 -5.81 0.93 11.83
CA LEU A 49 -5.92 0.81 10.38
C LEU A 49 -5.10 -0.38 9.86
N ILE A 50 -3.86 -0.53 10.33
CA ILE A 50 -3.00 -1.61 9.83
C ILE A 50 -3.58 -2.96 10.21
N LYS A 51 -4.05 -3.15 11.44
CA LYS A 51 -4.68 -4.40 11.93
C LYS A 51 -5.94 -4.75 11.17
N ALA A 52 -6.80 -3.76 10.89
CA ALA A 52 -7.99 -3.96 10.07
C ALA A 52 -7.63 -4.52 8.69
N LEU A 53 -6.66 -3.90 8.02
CA LEU A 53 -6.16 -4.37 6.72
C LEU A 53 -5.48 -5.73 6.83
N THR A 54 -4.77 -6.02 7.93
CA THR A 54 -4.20 -7.33 8.19
C THR A 54 -5.29 -8.39 8.27
N TYR A 55 -6.36 -8.12 9.02
CA TYR A 55 -7.47 -9.04 9.16
C TYR A 55 -8.10 -9.38 7.81
N ASP A 56 -8.50 -8.35 7.08
CA ASP A 56 -9.17 -8.49 5.79
C ASP A 56 -8.30 -9.18 4.74
N LEU A 57 -6.99 -8.93 4.77
CA LEU A 57 -6.07 -9.56 3.85
C LEU A 57 -5.76 -11.00 4.28
N TRP A 58 -5.33 -11.22 5.53
CA TRP A 58 -4.68 -12.46 5.98
C TRP A 58 -5.62 -13.52 6.57
N PHE A 59 -6.74 -13.11 7.18
CA PHE A 59 -7.61 -14.03 7.92
C PHE A 59 -8.91 -14.36 7.17
N ARG A 60 -9.17 -13.70 6.03
CA ARG A 60 -10.25 -14.08 5.12
C ARG A 60 -9.82 -15.25 4.23
N PRO A 61 -10.74 -16.16 3.85
CA PRO A 61 -10.46 -17.20 2.87
C PRO A 61 -9.91 -16.64 1.57
N TRP A 62 -9.15 -17.43 0.83
CA TRP A 62 -8.74 -17.05 -0.53
C TRP A 62 -9.96 -16.77 -1.43
N PRO A 63 -9.86 -15.87 -2.42
CA PRO A 63 -10.87 -15.77 -3.47
C PRO A 63 -11.03 -17.10 -4.20
N ALA A 64 -12.23 -17.41 -4.71
CA ALA A 64 -12.56 -18.71 -5.31
C ALA A 64 -11.66 -19.15 -6.47
N ARG A 65 -11.00 -18.20 -7.16
CA ARG A 65 -10.02 -18.46 -8.22
C ARG A 65 -8.68 -19.03 -7.74
N VAL A 66 -8.40 -18.97 -6.44
CA VAL A 66 -7.22 -19.60 -5.84
C VAL A 66 -7.54 -21.07 -5.57
N SER A 67 -6.86 -21.98 -6.27
CA SER A 67 -7.09 -23.43 -6.15
C SER A 67 -5.85 -24.21 -5.73
N ASP A 68 -4.70 -23.56 -5.55
CA ASP A 68 -3.46 -24.24 -5.19
C ASP A 68 -3.45 -24.59 -3.70
N ALA A 69 -3.58 -25.88 -3.38
CA ALA A 69 -3.64 -26.35 -1.99
C ALA A 69 -2.35 -26.09 -1.19
N ARG A 70 -1.20 -25.81 -1.85
CA ARG A 70 0.08 -25.56 -1.17
C ARG A 70 0.09 -24.23 -0.39
N VAL A 71 -0.87 -23.34 -0.65
CA VAL A 71 -1.00 -22.05 0.06
C VAL A 71 -2.09 -22.06 1.14
N GLY A 72 -2.58 -23.24 1.54
CA GLY A 72 -3.61 -23.37 2.58
C GLY A 72 -4.95 -22.76 2.17
N ALA A 73 -5.84 -22.54 3.15
CA ALA A 73 -7.18 -21.98 2.92
C ALA A 73 -7.24 -20.44 2.96
N ASN A 74 -6.23 -19.79 3.55
CA ASN A 74 -6.09 -18.33 3.66
C ASN A 74 -4.60 -17.94 3.81
N PRO A 75 -4.24 -16.65 3.71
CA PRO A 75 -2.83 -16.25 3.84
C PRO A 75 -2.21 -16.51 5.22
N ALA A 76 -2.98 -16.51 6.31
CA ALA A 76 -2.46 -16.83 7.64
C ALA A 76 -2.00 -18.30 7.72
N GLU A 77 -2.73 -19.22 7.09
CA GLU A 77 -2.29 -20.62 6.93
C GLU A 77 -1.08 -20.73 5.99
N ALA A 78 -1.03 -19.94 4.91
CA ALA A 78 0.17 -19.90 4.05
C ALA A 78 1.41 -19.43 4.83
N PHE A 79 1.26 -18.46 5.73
CA PHE A 79 2.32 -18.04 6.63
C PHE A 79 2.80 -19.21 7.49
N GLU A 80 1.88 -19.97 8.09
CA GLU A 80 2.21 -21.12 8.92
C GLU A 80 2.92 -22.21 8.13
N LEU A 81 2.41 -22.56 6.94
CA LEU A 81 3.02 -23.55 6.05
C LEU A 81 4.45 -23.15 5.65
N ALA A 82 4.71 -21.86 5.44
CA ALA A 82 6.03 -21.37 5.06
C ALA A 82 7.00 -21.26 6.24
N ASN A 83 6.51 -20.86 7.43
CA ASN A 83 7.36 -20.48 8.57
C ASN A 83 7.39 -21.53 9.69
N GLY A 84 6.49 -22.52 9.67
CA GLY A 84 6.37 -23.54 10.71
C GLY A 84 5.76 -23.05 12.02
N ILE A 85 5.08 -21.90 12.01
CA ILE A 85 4.44 -21.32 13.19
C ILE A 85 3.16 -20.56 12.81
N PRO A 86 2.06 -20.69 13.57
CA PRO A 86 0.84 -19.93 13.32
C PRO A 86 1.08 -18.42 13.31
N LEU A 87 0.53 -17.72 12.31
CA LEU A 87 0.63 -16.25 12.24
C LEU A 87 0.06 -15.58 13.50
N LEU A 88 -1.01 -16.13 14.06
CA LEU A 88 -1.67 -15.57 15.24
C LEU A 88 -0.75 -15.60 16.47
N ASP A 89 0.09 -16.64 16.63
CA ASP A 89 1.09 -16.70 17.72
C ASP A 89 2.13 -15.58 17.58
N VAL A 90 2.58 -15.31 16.35
CA VAL A 90 3.49 -14.21 16.05
C VAL A 90 2.82 -12.86 16.31
N MET A 91 1.54 -12.71 15.99
CA MET A 91 0.77 -11.49 16.27
C MET A 91 0.52 -11.26 17.76
N VAL A 92 0.33 -12.33 18.56
CA VAL A 92 0.26 -12.23 20.03
C VAL A 92 1.56 -11.64 20.57
N ALA A 93 2.73 -12.15 20.14
CA ALA A 93 4.01 -11.56 20.51
C ALA A 93 4.11 -10.10 20.08
N GLY A 94 3.71 -9.77 18.84
CA GLY A 94 3.66 -8.41 18.33
C GLY A 94 2.78 -7.45 19.13
N GLN A 95 1.62 -7.93 19.57
CA GLN A 95 0.69 -7.17 20.41
C GLN A 95 1.29 -6.87 21.78
N ILE A 96 1.84 -7.89 22.46
CA ILE A 96 2.49 -7.72 23.76
C ILE A 96 3.65 -6.73 23.66
N ILE A 97 4.50 -6.86 22.62
CA ILE A 97 5.62 -5.93 22.42
C ILE A 97 5.11 -4.51 22.18
N SER A 98 4.06 -4.34 21.38
CA SER A 98 3.46 -3.04 21.11
C SER A 98 2.92 -2.39 22.39
N GLU A 99 2.28 -3.16 23.27
CA GLU A 99 1.84 -2.72 24.61
C GLU A 99 3.03 -2.31 25.50
N ILE A 100 4.10 -3.09 25.52
CA ILE A 100 5.32 -2.78 26.28
C ILE A 100 5.95 -1.47 25.80
N VAL A 101 6.12 -1.30 24.48
CA VAL A 101 6.76 -0.12 23.88
C VAL A 101 5.90 1.13 24.05
N SER A 102 4.59 1.03 23.86
CA SER A 102 3.65 2.14 24.09
C SER A 102 3.59 2.57 25.56
N SER A 103 3.90 1.69 26.51
CA SER A 103 4.09 2.04 27.93
C SER A 103 5.42 2.75 28.24
N GLY A 104 6.26 3.02 27.24
CA GLY A 104 7.56 3.68 27.38
C GLY A 104 8.72 2.74 27.72
N ARG A 105 8.50 1.40 27.68
CA ARG A 105 9.56 0.41 27.91
C ARG A 105 10.05 -0.14 26.57
N PHE A 106 11.34 0.04 26.28
CA PHE A 106 11.93 -0.39 25.00
C PHE A 106 12.78 -1.65 25.10
N VAL A 107 12.96 -2.19 26.31
CA VAL A 107 13.65 -3.46 26.55
C VAL A 107 12.62 -4.54 26.74
N VAL A 108 12.73 -5.60 25.94
CA VAL A 108 11.82 -6.75 25.95
C VAL A 108 12.64 -8.00 26.22
N ARG A 109 12.29 -8.75 27.26
CA ARG A 109 12.90 -10.04 27.57
C ARG A 109 11.99 -11.18 27.16
N ARG A 110 12.58 -12.32 26.79
CA ARG A 110 11.88 -13.57 26.51
C ARG A 110 10.89 -13.94 27.61
N SER A 111 11.36 -13.91 28.86
CA SER A 111 10.53 -14.24 30.03
C SER A 111 9.35 -13.28 30.23
N ASP A 112 9.49 -12.01 29.84
CA ASP A 112 8.38 -11.04 29.91
C ASP A 112 7.32 -11.36 28.84
N LEU A 113 7.73 -11.77 27.63
CA LEU A 113 6.82 -12.17 26.56
C LEU A 113 6.06 -13.45 26.89
N VAL A 114 6.77 -14.47 27.36
CA VAL A 114 6.17 -15.77 27.72
C VAL A 114 5.18 -15.61 28.87
N ARG A 115 5.58 -14.87 29.93
CA ARG A 115 4.69 -14.57 31.06
C ARG A 115 3.45 -13.79 30.62
N ALA A 116 3.58 -12.93 29.61
CA ALA A 116 2.48 -12.16 29.07
C ALA A 116 1.58 -12.95 28.11
N GLY A 117 1.87 -14.23 27.82
CA GLY A 117 1.04 -15.13 27.01
C GLY A 117 1.54 -15.39 25.59
N ALA A 118 2.76 -14.98 25.22
CA ALA A 118 3.37 -15.40 23.97
C ALA A 118 3.88 -16.85 24.06
N THR A 119 3.72 -17.64 23.01
CA THR A 119 4.30 -18.99 22.96
C THR A 119 5.82 -18.93 22.81
N GLU A 120 6.53 -19.93 23.35
CA GLU A 120 8.00 -20.01 23.23
C GLU A 120 8.44 -20.02 21.76
N CYS A 121 7.73 -20.75 20.89
CA CYS A 121 8.01 -20.77 19.46
C CYS A 121 7.87 -19.38 18.82
N ALA A 122 6.87 -18.58 19.21
CA ALA A 122 6.70 -17.22 18.70
C ALA A 122 7.85 -16.31 19.14
N VAL A 123 8.26 -16.42 20.39
CA VAL A 123 9.39 -15.64 20.91
C VAL A 123 10.68 -16.02 20.20
N GLU A 124 10.95 -17.31 19.99
CA GLU A 124 12.10 -17.76 19.20
C GLU A 124 12.04 -17.26 17.75
N PHE A 125 10.85 -17.30 17.14
CA PHE A 125 10.66 -16.77 15.80
C PHE A 125 10.99 -15.28 15.73
N VAL A 126 10.56 -14.48 16.71
CA VAL A 126 10.87 -13.04 16.81
C VAL A 126 12.37 -12.83 16.97
N LEU A 127 13.02 -13.51 17.92
CA LEU A 127 14.45 -13.35 18.18
C LEU A 127 15.31 -13.72 16.97
N LYS A 128 14.93 -14.79 16.25
CA LYS A 128 15.67 -15.29 15.08
C LYS A 128 15.42 -14.48 13.81
N ASN A 129 14.16 -14.08 13.57
CA ASN A 129 13.73 -13.52 12.29
C ASN A 129 13.34 -12.04 12.37
N MET A 130 13.48 -11.37 13.51
CA MET A 130 13.09 -9.96 13.67
C MET A 130 14.15 -9.13 14.41
N ALA A 131 15.23 -9.76 14.89
CA ALA A 131 16.32 -9.06 15.54
C ALA A 131 17.66 -9.24 14.82
N TYR A 132 18.54 -8.26 14.98
CA TYR A 132 19.96 -8.37 14.64
C TYR A 132 20.81 -8.05 15.86
N SER A 133 21.98 -8.67 15.96
CA SER A 133 23.02 -8.20 16.89
C SER A 133 23.56 -6.84 16.43
N ALA A 134 24.24 -6.11 17.32
CA ALA A 134 24.92 -4.86 16.96
C ALA A 134 25.91 -5.06 15.79
N ASN A 135 26.63 -6.20 15.78
CA ASN A 135 27.58 -6.54 14.73
C ASN A 135 26.90 -6.81 13.38
N ASP A 136 25.74 -7.47 13.39
CA ASP A 136 24.98 -7.76 12.17
C ASP A 136 24.36 -6.49 11.59
N TYR A 137 23.81 -5.60 12.43
CA TYR A 137 23.42 -4.27 12.00
C TYR A 137 24.60 -3.51 11.41
N ALA A 138 25.72 -3.41 12.13
CA ALA A 138 26.88 -2.68 11.64
C ALA A 138 27.36 -3.21 10.28
N ARG A 139 27.33 -4.54 10.07
CA ARG A 139 27.67 -5.16 8.79
C ARG A 139 26.65 -4.82 7.70
N ARG A 140 25.35 -4.95 7.98
CA ARG A 140 24.28 -4.64 7.02
C ARG A 140 24.31 -3.17 6.62
N LEU A 141 24.36 -2.27 7.60
CA LEU A 141 24.38 -0.83 7.40
C LEU A 141 25.63 -0.34 6.65
N ARG A 142 26.79 -0.98 6.83
CA ARG A 142 27.98 -0.68 6.01
C ARG A 142 27.76 -1.03 4.53
N ARG A 143 27.19 -2.20 4.23
CA ARG A 143 26.87 -2.62 2.86
C ARG A 143 25.84 -1.70 2.19
N ASP A 144 24.90 -1.19 2.96
CA ASP A 144 23.92 -0.25 2.44
C ASP A 144 24.54 1.13 2.16
N ARG A 145 25.45 1.60 3.04
CA ARG A 145 26.22 2.85 2.82
C ARG A 145 27.12 2.79 1.59
N GLU A 146 27.62 1.61 1.25
CA GLU A 146 28.38 1.39 0.01
C GLU A 146 27.51 1.55 -1.25
N GLN A 147 26.18 1.44 -1.13
CA GLN A 147 25.23 1.57 -2.23
C GLN A 147 24.61 2.96 -2.35
N GLY A 148 24.63 3.77 -1.28
CA GLY A 148 24.09 5.13 -1.31
C GLY A 148 23.84 5.73 0.08
N PRO A 149 23.24 6.93 0.13
CA PRO A 149 22.83 7.56 1.38
C PRO A 149 21.84 6.68 2.16
N VAL A 150 22.02 6.60 3.48
CA VAL A 150 21.22 5.75 4.37
C VAL A 150 20.28 6.54 5.28
N THR A 151 20.09 7.82 5.02
CA THR A 151 19.27 8.73 5.83
C THR A 151 17.81 8.29 5.95
N ASN A 152 17.29 7.65 4.90
CA ASN A 152 15.89 7.22 4.78
C ASN A 152 15.72 5.69 4.89
N GLN A 153 16.66 5.00 5.54
CA GLN A 153 16.54 3.55 5.70
C GLN A 153 15.30 3.18 6.50
N ARG A 154 14.33 2.58 5.82
CA ARG A 154 13.13 2.00 6.40
C ARG A 154 13.17 0.48 6.39
N TYR A 155 13.40 -0.12 5.22
CA TYR A 155 13.20 -1.56 5.00
C TYR A 155 14.01 -2.40 5.99
N VAL A 156 15.32 -2.17 6.16
CA VAL A 156 16.15 -2.93 7.11
C VAL A 156 15.59 -2.90 8.53
N PHE A 157 15.16 -1.72 8.99
CA PHE A 157 14.64 -1.57 10.34
C PHE A 157 13.18 -2.01 10.50
N THR A 158 12.40 -2.09 9.41
CA THR A 158 11.10 -2.78 9.46
C THR A 158 11.24 -4.29 9.37
N GLU A 159 12.20 -4.82 8.59
CA GLU A 159 12.51 -6.25 8.45
C GLU A 159 13.03 -6.82 9.78
N ARG A 160 13.90 -6.05 10.44
CA ARG A 160 14.45 -6.33 11.76
C ARG A 160 14.27 -5.07 12.63
N PRO A 161 13.18 -4.93 13.40
CA PRO A 161 12.94 -3.76 14.24
C PRO A 161 13.60 -3.84 15.63
N PHE A 162 14.38 -4.89 15.89
CA PHE A 162 14.96 -5.17 17.19
C PHE A 162 16.49 -5.24 17.16
N LEU A 163 17.14 -4.64 18.15
CA LEU A 163 18.55 -4.87 18.47
C LEU A 163 18.66 -5.94 19.55
N ARG A 164 19.33 -7.03 19.22
CA ARG A 164 19.56 -8.15 20.14
C ARG A 164 20.76 -7.86 21.03
N ASP A 165 20.54 -7.87 22.34
CA ASP A 165 21.58 -7.74 23.36
C ASP A 165 22.26 -9.08 23.62
N ASP A 166 21.43 -10.08 23.92
CA ASP A 166 21.80 -11.47 24.17
C ASP A 166 20.71 -12.40 23.59
N ASP A 167 20.78 -13.69 23.91
CA ASP A 167 19.82 -14.67 23.36
C ASP A 167 18.40 -14.53 23.91
N ASP A 168 18.18 -13.75 24.98
CA ASP A 168 16.88 -13.59 25.65
C ASP A 168 16.37 -12.15 25.66
N THR A 169 17.15 -11.16 25.24
CA THR A 169 16.85 -9.73 25.39
C THR A 169 16.97 -8.99 24.07
N VAL A 170 15.93 -8.21 23.75
CA VAL A 170 15.92 -7.30 22.61
C VAL A 170 15.51 -5.89 22.99
N PHE A 171 16.07 -4.93 22.26
CA PHE A 171 15.73 -3.52 22.30
C PHE A 171 14.88 -3.15 21.08
N ALA A 172 13.70 -2.60 21.34
CA ALA A 172 12.82 -2.00 20.35
C ALA A 172 13.42 -0.71 19.78
N LEU A 173 13.60 -0.63 18.46
CA LEU A 173 14.20 0.55 17.82
C LEU A 173 13.18 1.69 17.61
N ARG A 174 12.00 1.37 17.09
CA ARG A 174 10.91 2.33 16.83
C ARG A 174 9.57 1.62 16.83
N TYR A 175 8.60 2.18 17.55
CA TYR A 175 7.24 1.63 17.65
C TYR A 175 6.59 1.37 16.28
N GLN A 176 6.68 2.32 15.34
CA GLN A 176 6.07 2.18 14.01
C GLN A 176 6.66 1.04 13.20
N TRP A 177 7.96 0.76 13.32
CA TRP A 177 8.60 -0.35 12.62
C TRP A 177 8.18 -1.70 13.20
N ILE A 178 7.93 -1.76 14.51
CA ILE A 178 7.37 -2.94 15.17
C ILE A 178 5.95 -3.20 14.65
N VAL A 179 5.10 -2.17 14.66
CA VAL A 179 3.72 -2.29 14.17
C VAL A 179 3.69 -2.78 12.72
N ASP A 180 4.51 -2.22 11.83
CA ASP A 180 4.62 -2.66 10.42
C ASP A 180 5.21 -4.07 10.27
N ARG A 181 6.11 -4.49 11.17
CA ARG A 181 6.69 -5.84 11.13
C ARG A 181 5.66 -6.92 11.43
N PHE A 182 4.79 -6.70 12.42
CA PHE A 182 3.84 -7.71 12.90
C PHE A 182 2.48 -7.65 12.22
N PHE A 183 2.03 -6.47 11.80
CA PHE A 183 0.70 -6.25 11.24
C PHE A 183 0.75 -5.71 9.79
N GLY A 184 1.93 -5.38 9.28
CA GLY A 184 2.10 -4.73 7.99
C GLY A 184 2.61 -5.62 6.87
N SER A 185 3.22 -4.97 5.88
CA SER A 185 3.60 -5.62 4.63
C SER A 185 4.81 -6.55 4.76
N GLN A 186 5.55 -6.51 5.88
CA GLN A 186 6.66 -7.44 6.12
C GLN A 186 6.21 -8.89 6.32
N LEU A 187 4.92 -9.12 6.63
CA LEU A 187 4.34 -10.45 6.64
C LEU A 187 4.41 -11.10 5.24
N TYR A 188 4.10 -10.33 4.18
CA TYR A 188 4.14 -10.83 2.80
C TYR A 188 5.54 -11.31 2.43
N TRP A 189 6.55 -10.47 2.67
CA TRP A 189 7.94 -10.81 2.33
C TRP A 189 8.47 -11.98 3.15
N GLN A 190 8.16 -12.04 4.45
CA GLN A 190 8.53 -13.15 5.31
C GLN A 190 7.97 -14.48 4.76
N THR A 191 6.70 -14.53 4.42
CA THR A 191 6.05 -15.73 3.86
C THR A 191 6.60 -16.08 2.49
N PHE A 192 6.66 -15.10 1.57
CA PHE A 192 7.12 -15.30 0.20
C PHE A 192 8.55 -15.87 0.16
N PHE A 193 9.48 -15.29 0.91
CA PHE A 193 10.86 -15.79 0.95
C PHE A 193 11.00 -17.14 1.67
N SER A 194 10.13 -17.43 2.64
CA SER A 194 10.15 -18.71 3.37
C SER A 194 9.63 -19.88 2.51
N PHE A 195 8.78 -19.61 1.50
CA PHE A 195 8.45 -20.60 0.46
C PHE A 195 9.61 -20.90 -0.51
N GLY A 196 10.68 -20.10 -0.49
CA GLY A 196 11.85 -20.26 -1.34
C GLY A 196 11.79 -19.46 -2.65
N PRO A 197 12.67 -19.77 -3.63
CA PRO A 197 12.78 -18.98 -4.86
C PRO A 197 11.52 -19.04 -5.73
N ALA A 198 11.02 -17.88 -6.15
CA ALA A 198 9.93 -17.80 -7.12
C ALA A 198 10.40 -18.25 -8.51
N LYS A 199 9.84 -19.39 -8.94
CA LYS A 199 10.00 -19.96 -10.28
C LYS A 199 8.62 -20.42 -10.78
N PRO A 200 8.42 -20.55 -12.10
CA PRO A 200 7.19 -21.12 -12.64
C PRO A 200 6.82 -22.45 -11.97
N GLY A 201 5.60 -22.55 -11.46
CA GLY A 201 5.05 -23.69 -10.72
C GLY A 201 5.44 -23.79 -9.24
N SER A 202 6.23 -22.86 -8.70
CA SER A 202 6.68 -22.88 -7.29
C SER A 202 5.58 -22.47 -6.30
N ALA A 203 5.73 -22.86 -5.03
CA ALA A 203 4.84 -22.41 -3.96
C ALA A 203 4.92 -20.88 -3.73
N ALA A 204 6.11 -20.29 -3.91
CA ALA A 204 6.30 -18.84 -3.81
C ALA A 204 5.54 -18.08 -4.92
N GLU A 205 5.54 -18.60 -6.15
CA GLU A 205 4.73 -18.05 -7.24
C GLU A 205 3.23 -18.21 -6.96
N ALA A 206 2.80 -19.40 -6.54
CA ALA A 206 1.41 -19.66 -6.18
C ALA A 206 0.91 -18.71 -5.06
N PHE A 207 1.73 -18.50 -4.02
CA PHE A 207 1.44 -17.55 -2.94
C PHE A 207 1.35 -16.12 -3.46
N SER A 208 2.30 -15.69 -4.29
CA SER A 208 2.28 -14.34 -4.87
C SER A 208 1.02 -14.09 -5.71
N LEU A 209 0.64 -15.04 -6.57
CA LEU A 209 -0.59 -14.96 -7.37
C LEU A 209 -1.84 -14.94 -6.48
N ALA A 210 -1.89 -15.79 -5.45
CA ALA A 210 -3.01 -15.81 -4.50
C ALA A 210 -3.14 -14.48 -3.74
N MET A 211 -2.02 -13.87 -3.36
CA MET A 211 -1.98 -12.56 -2.71
C MET A 211 -2.43 -11.43 -3.65
N ASN A 212 -2.09 -11.47 -4.94
CA ASN A 212 -2.64 -10.52 -5.92
C ASN A 212 -4.17 -10.58 -5.93
N TYR A 213 -4.71 -11.79 -5.93
CA TYR A 213 -6.16 -11.98 -5.94
C TYR A 213 -6.84 -11.55 -4.64
N ALA A 214 -6.22 -11.82 -3.50
CA ALA A 214 -6.71 -11.37 -2.20
C ALA A 214 -6.66 -9.83 -2.07
N PHE A 215 -5.59 -9.21 -2.59
CA PHE A 215 -5.45 -7.75 -2.65
C PHE A 215 -6.57 -7.10 -3.48
N GLU A 216 -6.83 -7.63 -4.68
CA GLU A 216 -7.92 -7.16 -5.54
C GLU A 216 -9.29 -7.27 -4.84
N ARG A 217 -9.57 -8.40 -4.16
CA ARG A 217 -10.79 -8.57 -3.35
C ARG A 217 -10.92 -7.45 -2.30
N VAL A 218 -9.87 -7.22 -1.51
CA VAL A 218 -9.89 -6.18 -0.45
C VAL A 218 -10.14 -4.79 -1.04
N ALA A 219 -9.49 -4.45 -2.16
CA ALA A 219 -9.75 -3.20 -2.87
C ALA A 219 -11.22 -3.11 -3.33
N GLY A 220 -11.75 -4.17 -3.94
CA GLY A 220 -13.13 -4.26 -4.38
C GLY A 220 -14.16 -4.13 -3.25
N ASP A 221 -13.89 -4.74 -2.09
CA ASP A 221 -14.76 -4.64 -0.91
C ASP A 221 -14.82 -3.20 -0.37
N ILE A 222 -13.67 -2.50 -0.33
CA ILE A 222 -13.61 -1.08 0.07
C ILE A 222 -14.36 -0.21 -0.96
N LEU A 223 -14.18 -0.47 -2.26
CA LEU A 223 -14.88 0.27 -3.33
C LEU A 223 -16.39 0.08 -3.28
N GLY A 224 -16.87 -1.14 -3.01
CA GLY A 224 -18.28 -1.42 -2.80
C GLY A 224 -18.88 -0.60 -1.66
N ARG A 225 -18.13 -0.41 -0.57
CA ARG A 225 -18.54 0.46 0.55
C ARG A 225 -18.48 1.94 0.20
N ILE A 226 -17.44 2.40 -0.51
CA ILE A 226 -17.38 3.78 -1.01
C ILE A 226 -18.61 4.10 -1.86
N ALA A 227 -18.96 3.21 -2.79
CA ALA A 227 -20.13 3.39 -3.65
C ALA A 227 -21.44 3.42 -2.86
N SER A 228 -21.60 2.60 -1.82
CA SER A 228 -22.82 2.57 -1.01
C SER A 228 -23.04 3.85 -0.18
N TYR A 229 -21.98 4.65 0.06
CA TYR A 229 -22.09 5.96 0.70
C TYR A 229 -22.31 7.12 -0.28
N SER A 230 -22.29 6.87 -1.59
CA SER A 230 -22.48 7.90 -2.61
C SER A 230 -23.89 7.87 -3.18
N SER A 231 -24.49 9.04 -3.31
CA SER A 231 -25.73 9.24 -4.05
C SER A 231 -25.50 9.36 -5.57
N LYS A 232 -24.27 9.63 -5.98
CA LYS A 232 -23.88 9.88 -7.37
C LYS A 232 -23.31 8.66 -8.07
N ILE A 233 -22.67 7.74 -7.34
CA ILE A 233 -22.18 6.48 -7.89
C ILE A 233 -23.38 5.55 -8.08
N SER A 234 -23.76 5.30 -9.31
CA SER A 234 -24.89 4.42 -9.65
C SER A 234 -24.51 2.95 -9.64
N ARG A 235 -23.24 2.62 -9.88
CA ARG A 235 -22.76 1.23 -9.98
C ARG A 235 -21.25 1.10 -9.76
N VAL A 236 -20.86 -0.03 -9.17
CA VAL A 236 -19.50 -0.60 -9.25
C VAL A 236 -19.56 -1.76 -10.26
N VAL A 237 -18.69 -1.73 -11.26
CA VAL A 237 -18.57 -2.78 -12.29
C VAL A 237 -17.21 -3.45 -12.12
N TYR A 238 -17.20 -4.77 -12.03
CA TYR A 238 -15.99 -5.58 -11.83
C TYR A 238 -15.38 -6.05 -13.17
N GLU A 239 -14.10 -6.43 -13.15
CA GLU A 239 -13.35 -6.95 -14.31
C GLU A 239 -14.12 -8.01 -15.09
N SER A 240 -14.74 -8.96 -14.38
CA SER A 240 -15.50 -10.06 -14.99
C SER A 240 -16.72 -9.56 -15.78
N GLU A 241 -17.44 -8.56 -15.26
CA GLU A 241 -18.60 -7.98 -15.94
C GLU A 241 -18.16 -7.19 -17.18
N MET A 242 -17.07 -6.42 -17.07
CA MET A 242 -16.48 -5.70 -18.20
C MET A 242 -16.02 -6.65 -19.31
N ARG A 243 -15.37 -7.76 -18.95
CA ARG A 243 -14.97 -8.78 -19.91
C ARG A 243 -16.17 -9.47 -20.54
N GLU A 244 -17.19 -9.82 -19.77
CA GLU A 244 -18.39 -10.48 -20.29
C GLU A 244 -19.11 -9.60 -21.32
N GLU A 245 -19.33 -8.33 -20.99
CA GLU A 245 -20.00 -7.35 -21.84
C GLU A 245 -19.24 -7.09 -23.16
N TRP A 246 -17.92 -6.95 -23.09
CA TRP A 246 -17.10 -6.54 -24.24
C TRP A 246 -16.37 -7.70 -24.91
N SER A 247 -16.66 -8.95 -24.53
CA SER A 247 -16.09 -10.13 -25.20
C SER A 247 -16.63 -10.22 -26.63
N SER A 248 -15.74 -10.13 -27.62
CA SER A 248 -16.10 -10.41 -29.00
C SER A 248 -16.17 -11.93 -29.26
N THR A 249 -16.98 -12.34 -30.22
CA THR A 249 -17.08 -13.74 -30.68
C THR A 249 -15.77 -14.29 -31.30
N LYS A 250 -14.72 -13.46 -31.44
CA LYS A 250 -13.44 -13.79 -32.08
C LYS A 250 -12.30 -14.17 -31.12
N GLY A 251 -12.58 -14.39 -29.84
CA GLY A 251 -11.77 -15.29 -29.00
C GLY A 251 -10.61 -14.69 -28.20
N GLU A 252 -10.47 -13.36 -28.11
CA GLU A 252 -9.59 -12.73 -27.11
C GLU A 252 -10.42 -11.88 -26.15
N ALA A 253 -10.27 -12.15 -24.84
CA ALA A 253 -10.90 -11.36 -23.80
C ALA A 253 -10.28 -9.95 -23.79
N PRO A 254 -11.09 -8.88 -23.70
CA PRO A 254 -10.55 -7.52 -23.69
C PRO A 254 -9.66 -7.29 -22.47
N SER A 255 -8.60 -6.50 -22.67
CA SER A 255 -7.79 -5.97 -21.58
C SER A 255 -8.56 -4.84 -20.91
N VAL A 256 -8.90 -5.01 -19.63
CA VAL A 256 -9.65 -4.05 -18.84
C VAL A 256 -9.00 -3.87 -17.47
N CYS A 257 -9.30 -2.77 -16.79
CA CYS A 257 -8.96 -2.57 -15.38
C CYS A 257 -9.88 -3.38 -14.46
N ASP A 258 -9.55 -3.44 -13.18
CA ASP A 258 -10.26 -4.31 -12.23
C ASP A 258 -11.65 -3.76 -11.85
N PHE A 259 -11.80 -2.43 -11.74
CA PHE A 259 -13.05 -1.80 -11.32
C PHE A 259 -13.37 -0.53 -12.10
N LEU A 260 -14.67 -0.29 -12.32
CA LEU A 260 -15.25 0.95 -12.81
C LEU A 260 -16.35 1.41 -11.84
N LEU A 261 -16.24 2.63 -11.32
CA LEU A 261 -17.35 3.29 -10.63
C LEU A 261 -18.00 4.29 -11.58
N VAL A 262 -19.30 4.12 -11.82
CA VAL A 262 -20.10 4.94 -12.73
C VAL A 262 -20.80 6.03 -11.94
N ALA A 263 -20.53 7.30 -12.25
CA ALA A 263 -21.18 8.46 -11.64
C ALA A 263 -21.63 9.48 -12.71
N GLY A 264 -22.74 9.16 -13.40
CA GLY A 264 -23.21 9.90 -14.57
C GLY A 264 -22.19 9.82 -15.71
N ARG A 265 -21.67 10.96 -16.15
CA ARG A 265 -20.55 11.02 -17.11
C ARG A 265 -19.18 10.69 -16.50
N ALA A 266 -19.02 10.75 -15.18
CA ALA A 266 -17.73 10.49 -14.56
C ALA A 266 -17.50 8.98 -14.43
N CYS A 267 -16.40 8.51 -14.99
CA CYS A 267 -15.96 7.12 -14.96
C CYS A 267 -14.68 7.03 -14.14
N ILE A 268 -14.79 6.54 -12.91
CA ILE A 268 -13.63 6.36 -12.03
C ILE A 268 -13.08 4.96 -12.32
N LEU A 269 -11.93 4.90 -12.97
CA LEU A 269 -11.28 3.68 -13.44
C LEU A 269 -10.21 3.27 -12.44
N ILE A 270 -10.24 2.03 -11.97
CA ILE A 270 -9.36 1.58 -10.90
C ILE A 270 -8.74 0.24 -11.27
N ASP A 271 -7.42 0.19 -11.22
CA ASP A 271 -6.66 -1.04 -11.36
C ASP A 271 -5.88 -1.30 -10.06
N ALA A 272 -6.06 -2.47 -9.46
CA ALA A 272 -5.47 -2.87 -8.20
C ALA A 272 -4.29 -3.81 -8.45
N THR A 273 -3.10 -3.40 -8.02
CA THR A 273 -1.89 -4.21 -8.13
C THR A 273 -1.23 -4.38 -6.79
N ASN A 274 -0.89 -5.61 -6.42
CA ASN A 274 -0.10 -5.91 -5.23
C ASN A 274 1.41 -5.64 -5.47
N HIS A 275 1.74 -4.57 -6.21
CA HIS A 275 3.12 -4.17 -6.47
C HIS A 275 3.70 -3.49 -5.25
N HIS A 276 4.63 -4.17 -4.59
CA HIS A 276 5.41 -3.64 -3.48
C HIS A 276 6.69 -3.00 -4.01
N LEU A 277 7.11 -1.87 -3.43
CA LEU A 277 8.42 -1.32 -3.76
C LEU A 277 9.53 -2.30 -3.35
N SER A 278 10.54 -2.40 -4.21
CA SER A 278 11.74 -3.18 -3.87
C SER A 278 12.42 -2.62 -2.62
N ALA A 279 13.15 -3.47 -1.89
CA ALA A 279 13.88 -3.06 -0.69
C ALA A 279 14.88 -1.92 -0.94
N ARG A 280 15.38 -1.77 -2.18
CA ARG A 280 16.28 -0.67 -2.57
C ARG A 280 15.50 0.64 -2.75
N LEU A 281 14.38 0.60 -3.48
CA LEU A 281 13.51 1.78 -3.68
C LEU A 281 12.94 2.27 -2.35
N ALA A 282 12.41 1.37 -1.52
CA ALA A 282 11.81 1.71 -0.23
C ALA A 282 12.79 2.28 0.80
N GLN A 283 14.11 2.26 0.54
CA GLN A 283 15.15 2.80 1.42
C GLN A 283 15.95 3.95 0.80
N GLY A 284 15.68 4.32 -0.45
CA GLY A 284 16.50 5.31 -1.17
C GLY A 284 17.89 4.80 -1.56
N LEU A 285 18.06 3.48 -1.73
CA LEU A 285 19.32 2.85 -2.19
C LEU A 285 19.29 2.47 -3.68
N ALA A 286 18.18 2.75 -4.35
CA ALA A 286 18.06 2.63 -5.79
C ALA A 286 18.52 3.94 -6.45
N ASP A 287 18.92 3.86 -7.72
CA ASP A 287 19.13 5.03 -8.56
C ASP A 287 17.86 5.33 -9.38
N VAL A 288 17.87 6.47 -10.08
CA VAL A 288 16.75 6.89 -10.95
C VAL A 288 16.52 5.90 -12.08
N SER A 289 17.54 5.22 -12.58
CA SER A 289 17.36 4.22 -13.65
C SER A 289 16.55 3.01 -13.15
N ALA A 290 16.82 2.54 -11.94
CA ALA A 290 16.07 1.47 -11.31
C ALA A 290 14.63 1.91 -10.96
N TYR A 291 14.45 3.16 -10.52
CA TYR A 291 13.14 3.76 -10.32
C TYR A 291 12.34 3.82 -11.62
N ASP A 292 12.93 4.38 -12.69
CA ASP A 292 12.29 4.51 -14.00
C ASP A 292 11.87 3.16 -14.55
N LYS A 293 12.75 2.16 -14.47
CA LYS A 293 12.44 0.80 -14.90
C LYS A 293 11.25 0.22 -14.12
N ASP A 294 11.23 0.37 -12.80
CA ASP A 294 10.13 -0.11 -11.98
C ASP A 294 8.82 0.59 -12.34
N MET A 295 8.85 1.93 -12.50
CA MET A 295 7.69 2.72 -12.89
C MET A 295 7.13 2.31 -14.25
N ASP A 296 8.00 2.16 -15.24
CA ASP A 296 7.60 1.84 -16.61
C ASP A 296 7.04 0.42 -16.70
N THR A 297 7.71 -0.58 -16.15
CA THR A 297 7.25 -1.98 -16.26
C THR A 297 6.01 -2.26 -15.41
N SER A 298 5.96 -1.73 -14.18
CA SER A 298 4.91 -2.08 -13.22
C SER A 298 3.66 -1.23 -13.36
N PHE A 299 3.74 -0.05 -13.97
CA PHE A 299 2.62 0.87 -14.10
C PHE A 299 2.34 1.32 -15.52
N VAL A 300 3.32 1.85 -16.26
CA VAL A 300 3.07 2.44 -17.58
C VAL A 300 2.73 1.37 -18.63
N GLU A 301 3.57 0.35 -18.76
CA GLU A 301 3.42 -0.71 -19.77
C GLU A 301 2.23 -1.64 -19.46
N SER A 302 1.83 -1.74 -18.19
CA SER A 302 0.73 -2.58 -17.73
C SER A 302 -0.51 -1.78 -17.35
N LYS A 303 -0.53 -1.20 -16.15
CA LYS A 303 -1.72 -0.60 -15.51
C LYS A 303 -2.31 0.56 -16.30
N PHE A 304 -1.48 1.45 -16.83
CA PHE A 304 -1.95 2.60 -17.63
C PHE A 304 -2.58 2.12 -18.94
N ASN A 305 -1.98 1.12 -19.59
CA ASN A 305 -2.53 0.53 -20.81
C ASN A 305 -3.86 -0.20 -20.56
N GLN A 306 -4.01 -0.90 -19.43
CA GLN A 306 -5.30 -1.52 -19.04
C GLN A 306 -6.40 -0.46 -18.87
N ILE A 307 -6.11 0.60 -18.11
CA ILE A 307 -7.04 1.72 -17.90
C ILE A 307 -7.41 2.41 -19.22
N LEU A 308 -6.41 2.68 -20.08
CA LEU A 308 -6.62 3.30 -21.39
C LEU A 308 -7.51 2.43 -22.28
N SER A 309 -7.26 1.11 -22.30
CA SER A 309 -8.07 0.14 -23.02
C SER A 309 -9.52 0.15 -22.53
N THR A 310 -9.75 0.16 -21.21
CA THR A 310 -11.10 0.28 -20.64
C THR A 310 -11.79 1.58 -21.05
N ALA A 311 -11.08 2.71 -20.97
CA ALA A 311 -11.64 4.01 -21.36
C ALA A 311 -12.08 4.03 -22.84
N ARG A 312 -11.31 3.41 -23.74
CA ARG A 312 -11.68 3.24 -25.15
C ARG A 312 -12.98 2.44 -25.30
N LEU A 313 -13.08 1.30 -24.62
CA LEU A 313 -14.27 0.44 -24.66
C LEU A 313 -15.52 1.15 -24.11
N ILE A 314 -15.39 1.91 -23.01
CA ILE A 314 -16.49 2.71 -22.48
C ILE A 314 -16.93 3.77 -23.50
N ARG A 315 -15.99 4.46 -24.15
CA ARG A 315 -16.32 5.48 -25.16
C ARG A 315 -17.02 4.88 -26.38
N GLU A 316 -16.67 3.65 -26.75
CA GLU A 316 -17.26 2.93 -27.88
C GLU A 316 -18.66 2.41 -27.58
N HIS A 317 -18.85 1.77 -26.42
CA HIS A 317 -20.07 1.03 -26.11
C HIS A 317 -21.05 1.79 -25.21
N LEU A 318 -20.58 2.71 -24.37
CA LEU A 318 -21.36 3.39 -23.31
C LEU A 318 -22.15 2.39 -22.44
N SER A 319 -21.60 1.19 -22.22
CA SER A 319 -22.17 0.14 -21.37
C SER A 319 -22.29 0.59 -19.91
N PHE A 320 -23.04 -0.18 -19.11
CA PHE A 320 -23.16 0.00 -17.65
C PHE A 320 -23.84 1.29 -17.17
N GLY A 321 -24.55 1.99 -18.05
CA GLY A 321 -25.28 3.21 -17.70
C GLY A 321 -24.41 4.47 -17.66
N VAL A 322 -23.27 4.44 -18.35
CA VAL A 322 -22.40 5.61 -18.53
C VAL A 322 -23.09 6.64 -19.45
N GLU A 323 -23.12 7.90 -19.03
CA GLU A 323 -23.69 8.99 -19.84
C GLU A 323 -22.77 9.38 -21.02
N ALA A 324 -23.35 10.04 -22.02
CA ALA A 324 -22.60 10.53 -23.18
C ALA A 324 -21.50 11.54 -22.77
N ASN A 325 -20.39 11.51 -23.52
CA ASN A 325 -19.17 12.30 -23.26
C ASN A 325 -18.53 11.96 -21.89
N PRO A 326 -18.10 10.70 -21.70
CA PRO A 326 -17.52 10.26 -20.43
C PRO A 326 -16.25 11.03 -20.08
N VAL A 327 -16.03 11.23 -18.79
CA VAL A 327 -14.82 11.81 -18.20
C VAL A 327 -14.14 10.75 -17.34
N PHE A 328 -12.92 10.37 -17.72
CA PHE A 328 -12.16 9.29 -17.09
C PHE A 328 -11.26 9.81 -15.98
N ILE A 329 -11.37 9.19 -14.80
CA ILE A 329 -10.61 9.53 -13.59
C ILE A 329 -9.84 8.26 -13.16
N PRO A 330 -8.57 8.12 -13.58
CA PRO A 330 -7.83 6.88 -13.38
C PRO A 330 -7.06 6.83 -12.06
N TYR A 331 -7.19 5.70 -11.36
CA TYR A 331 -6.47 5.38 -10.15
C TYR A 331 -5.79 4.02 -10.27
N VAL A 332 -4.61 3.89 -9.68
CA VAL A 332 -3.95 2.59 -9.49
C VAL A 332 -3.78 2.33 -8.00
N VAL A 333 -4.41 1.29 -7.50
CA VAL A 333 -4.39 0.93 -6.09
C VAL A 333 -3.21 -0.01 -5.80
N VAL A 334 -2.41 0.33 -4.79
CA VAL A 334 -1.19 -0.40 -4.38
C VAL A 334 -1.17 -0.67 -2.87
N PRO A 335 -0.32 -1.60 -2.38
CA PRO A 335 -0.15 -1.83 -0.94
C PRO A 335 0.41 -0.61 -0.20
N ASN A 336 0.31 -0.58 1.13
CA ASN A 336 0.77 0.56 1.93
C ASN A 336 2.30 0.78 1.90
N ASN A 337 3.09 -0.24 1.54
CA ASN A 337 4.52 -0.13 1.25
C ASN A 337 4.83 -0.02 -0.26
N GLY A 338 3.80 0.18 -1.09
CA GLY A 338 3.92 0.53 -2.50
C GLY A 338 4.14 2.03 -2.70
N LEU A 339 3.82 2.50 -3.90
CA LEU A 339 3.98 3.89 -4.30
C LEU A 339 2.98 4.82 -3.58
N ALA A 340 3.46 5.93 -3.02
CA ALA A 340 2.64 6.91 -2.29
C ALA A 340 2.19 8.08 -3.18
N ASN A 341 1.03 8.70 -2.89
CA ASN A 341 0.48 9.81 -3.70
C ASN A 341 1.09 11.20 -3.46
N ILE A 342 2.35 11.26 -3.04
CA ILE A 342 3.05 12.52 -2.79
C ILE A 342 3.22 13.35 -4.07
N THR A 343 3.37 14.67 -3.92
CA THR A 343 3.43 15.63 -5.03
C THR A 343 4.45 15.26 -6.10
N SER A 344 5.67 14.89 -5.72
CA SER A 344 6.74 14.56 -6.68
C SER A 344 6.42 13.30 -7.50
N VAL A 345 5.88 12.25 -6.86
CA VAL A 345 5.38 11.06 -7.58
C VAL A 345 4.23 11.40 -8.52
N ARG A 346 3.30 12.27 -8.10
CA ARG A 346 2.20 12.70 -8.97
C ARG A 346 2.69 13.50 -10.17
N LEU A 347 3.68 14.37 -10.00
CA LEU A 347 4.33 15.08 -11.10
C LEU A 347 4.98 14.10 -12.08
N ASP A 348 5.69 13.09 -11.58
CA ASP A 348 6.28 12.04 -12.42
C ASP A 348 5.18 11.30 -13.22
N TRP A 349 4.09 10.87 -12.57
CA TRP A 349 2.98 10.18 -13.26
C TRP A 349 2.27 11.04 -14.30
N ILE A 350 2.17 12.37 -14.08
CA ILE A 350 1.70 13.30 -15.11
C ILE A 350 2.65 13.27 -16.32
N THR A 351 3.97 13.29 -16.10
CA THR A 351 4.94 13.24 -17.22
C THR A 351 4.91 11.91 -17.97
N ARG A 352 4.56 10.81 -17.29
CA ARG A 352 4.38 9.47 -17.88
C ARG A 352 3.01 9.25 -18.51
N SER A 353 2.08 10.21 -18.42
CA SER A 353 0.71 10.07 -18.91
C SER A 353 0.57 10.24 -20.43
N ALA A 354 1.68 10.30 -21.18
CA ALA A 354 1.68 10.37 -22.65
C ALA A 354 0.75 9.36 -23.34
N PRO A 355 0.57 8.10 -22.88
CA PRO A 355 -0.41 7.19 -23.47
C PRO A 355 -1.87 7.69 -23.43
N PHE A 356 -2.22 8.57 -22.49
CA PHE A 356 -3.58 9.15 -22.35
C PHE A 356 -3.84 10.35 -23.27
N GLU A 357 -2.87 10.74 -24.10
CA GLU A 357 -2.97 11.91 -24.99
C GLU A 357 -4.16 11.83 -25.96
N GLU A 358 -4.51 10.63 -26.43
CA GLU A 358 -5.69 10.42 -27.29
C GLU A 358 -7.04 10.63 -26.58
N LEU A 359 -7.03 10.68 -25.24
CA LEU A 359 -8.17 11.00 -24.39
C LEU A 359 -8.06 12.42 -23.82
N ARG A 360 -7.14 13.26 -24.33
CA ARG A 360 -6.95 14.64 -23.86
C ARG A 360 -8.28 15.40 -23.80
N GLY A 361 -8.53 16.04 -22.67
CA GLY A 361 -9.80 16.75 -22.39
C GLY A 361 -10.91 15.87 -21.79
N SER A 362 -10.85 14.55 -21.98
CA SER A 362 -11.78 13.57 -21.41
C SER A 362 -11.16 12.71 -20.31
N ALA A 363 -9.84 12.56 -20.24
CA ALA A 363 -9.17 11.81 -19.18
C ALA A 363 -8.29 12.70 -18.28
N ARG A 364 -8.20 12.33 -17.01
CA ARG A 364 -7.22 12.88 -16.05
C ARG A 364 -5.96 12.02 -16.04
N ALA A 365 -4.86 12.59 -15.55
CA ALA A 365 -3.64 11.82 -15.33
C ALA A 365 -3.88 10.75 -14.23
N PRO A 366 -3.29 9.55 -14.37
CA PRO A 366 -3.36 8.52 -13.34
C PRO A 366 -2.81 8.98 -12.00
N VAL A 367 -3.36 8.45 -10.91
CA VAL A 367 -2.90 8.72 -9.54
C VAL A 367 -2.71 7.41 -8.77
N PRO A 368 -1.57 7.19 -8.10
CA PRO A 368 -1.41 6.03 -7.24
C PRO A 368 -2.21 6.24 -5.96
N LEU A 369 -2.85 5.19 -5.47
CA LEU A 369 -3.56 5.16 -4.20
C LEU A 369 -3.10 3.97 -3.39
N ARG A 370 -2.70 4.18 -2.15
CA ARG A 370 -2.45 3.04 -1.27
C ARG A 370 -3.78 2.55 -0.72
N LEU A 371 -3.84 1.29 -0.27
CA LEU A 371 -5.03 0.77 0.42
C LEU A 371 -5.49 1.68 1.58
N SER A 372 -4.55 2.28 2.32
CA SER A 372 -4.85 3.27 3.35
C SER A 372 -5.47 4.58 2.82
N ASP A 373 -5.11 5.01 1.61
CA ASP A 373 -5.73 6.17 0.95
C ASP A 373 -7.16 5.80 0.49
N LEU A 374 -7.37 4.57 0.04
CA LEU A 374 -8.69 4.06 -0.32
C LEU A 374 -9.61 3.93 0.92
N ALA A 375 -9.08 3.42 2.02
CA ALA A 375 -9.74 3.40 3.32
C ALA A 375 -10.14 4.81 3.79
N LEU A 376 -9.28 5.79 3.54
CA LEU A 376 -9.57 7.18 3.86
C LEU A 376 -10.75 7.71 3.03
N PHE A 377 -10.84 7.37 1.74
CA PHE A 377 -12.04 7.68 0.95
C PHE A 377 -13.29 6.99 1.47
N GLU A 378 -13.20 5.73 1.92
CA GLU A 378 -14.31 5.04 2.56
C GLU A 378 -14.80 5.81 3.80
N GLY A 379 -13.90 6.23 4.66
CA GLY A 379 -14.23 6.93 5.90
C GLY A 379 -14.81 8.33 5.64
N LEU A 380 -14.31 9.01 4.61
CA LEU A 380 -14.88 10.28 4.14
C LEU A 380 -16.26 10.09 3.53
N GLY A 381 -16.49 9.04 2.73
CA GLY A 381 -17.81 8.69 2.23
C GLY A 381 -18.81 8.42 3.35
N GLU A 382 -18.41 7.63 4.35
CA GLU A 382 -19.22 7.38 5.54
C GLU A 382 -19.57 8.69 6.26
N ALA A 383 -18.61 9.58 6.47
CA ALA A 383 -18.85 10.88 7.09
C ALA A 383 -19.78 11.77 6.24
N PHE A 384 -19.61 11.75 4.92
CA PHE A 384 -20.39 12.56 3.98
C PHE A 384 -21.83 12.08 3.82
N SER A 385 -22.13 10.81 4.11
CA SER A 385 -23.50 10.24 4.02
C SER A 385 -24.57 11.00 4.81
N THR A 386 -24.16 11.82 5.78
CA THR A 386 -25.06 12.66 6.61
C THR A 386 -25.03 14.14 6.22
N THR A 387 -24.38 14.48 5.12
CA THR A 387 -24.14 15.85 4.66
C THR A 387 -24.51 16.02 3.19
N PRO A 388 -24.57 17.25 2.65
CA PRO A 388 -24.77 17.47 1.21
C PRO A 388 -23.56 17.12 0.33
N ARG A 389 -22.40 16.80 0.92
CA ARG A 389 -21.19 16.44 0.17
C ARG A 389 -21.30 15.00 -0.32
N ASP A 390 -20.72 14.71 -1.49
CA ASP A 390 -20.67 13.34 -2.01
C ASP A 390 -19.22 12.92 -2.26
N ILE A 391 -18.89 11.67 -1.91
CA ILE A 391 -17.53 11.12 -2.09
C ILE A 391 -17.12 11.05 -3.57
N ALA A 392 -18.08 10.86 -4.49
CA ALA A 392 -17.83 10.89 -5.93
C ALA A 392 -17.30 12.25 -6.38
N ASP A 393 -17.79 13.33 -5.76
CA ASP A 393 -17.25 14.66 -6.04
C ASP A 393 -15.79 14.74 -5.61
N LEU A 394 -15.43 14.26 -4.43
CA LEU A 394 -14.03 14.30 -3.99
C LEU A 394 -13.12 13.44 -4.89
N LEU A 395 -13.57 12.23 -5.24
CA LEU A 395 -12.85 11.33 -6.16
C LEU A 395 -12.66 11.95 -7.56
N GLY A 396 -13.68 12.63 -8.10
CA GLY A 396 -13.56 13.29 -9.40
C GLY A 396 -12.86 14.64 -9.35
N SER A 397 -12.95 15.33 -8.22
CA SER A 397 -12.55 16.72 -8.10
C SER A 397 -11.14 16.89 -7.54
N TRP A 398 -10.58 15.94 -6.80
CA TRP A 398 -9.20 16.03 -6.28
C TRP A 398 -8.16 16.22 -7.38
N THR A 399 -8.35 15.60 -8.54
CA THR A 399 -7.46 15.76 -9.71
C THR A 399 -7.77 17.02 -10.53
N THR A 400 -8.75 17.84 -10.12
CA THR A 400 -9.21 19.05 -10.84
C THR A 400 -9.26 20.33 -10.00
N LEU A 401 -9.42 20.24 -8.68
CA LEU A 401 -9.58 21.37 -7.74
C LEU A 401 -8.25 21.97 -7.27
N GLN A 402 -7.15 21.65 -7.91
CA GLN A 402 -5.84 22.08 -7.46
C GLN A 402 -5.64 23.56 -7.82
N PRO A 403 -5.45 24.46 -6.83
CA PRO A 403 -5.18 25.87 -7.10
C PRO A 403 -3.73 26.01 -7.56
N GLY A 404 -3.46 25.73 -8.83
CA GLY A 404 -2.14 25.93 -9.44
C GLY A 404 -1.66 24.74 -10.29
N PRO A 405 -0.48 24.88 -10.92
CA PRO A 405 0.08 23.87 -11.82
C PRO A 405 0.65 22.64 -11.10
N VAL A 406 0.80 22.68 -9.78
CA VAL A 406 1.45 21.63 -8.97
C VAL A 406 0.40 20.73 -8.31
N PRO A 407 0.51 19.40 -8.44
CA PRO A 407 -0.42 18.49 -7.80
C PRO A 407 -0.23 18.41 -6.29
N VAL A 408 -1.34 18.49 -5.55
CA VAL A 408 -1.41 18.27 -4.09
C VAL A 408 -1.76 16.83 -3.76
N SER A 409 -1.07 16.21 -2.80
CA SER A 409 -1.44 14.89 -2.26
C SER A 409 -2.86 14.88 -1.68
N LEU A 410 -3.41 13.69 -1.42
CA LEU A 410 -4.74 13.58 -0.80
C LEU A 410 -4.75 14.23 0.58
N ARG A 411 -3.70 14.02 1.38
CA ARG A 411 -3.60 14.60 2.73
C ARG A 411 -3.57 16.12 2.69
N GLU A 412 -2.76 16.71 1.81
CA GLU A 412 -2.72 18.17 1.64
C GLU A 412 -4.05 18.73 1.18
N LEU A 413 -4.77 18.05 0.28
CA LEU A 413 -6.11 18.46 -0.11
C LEU A 413 -7.07 18.46 1.09
N LEU A 414 -7.06 17.40 1.90
CA LEU A 414 -7.93 17.30 3.07
C LEU A 414 -7.62 18.41 4.08
N ASP A 415 -6.33 18.67 4.33
CA ASP A 415 -5.89 19.76 5.21
C ASP A 415 -6.36 21.13 4.68
N GLN A 416 -6.21 21.39 3.37
CA GLN A 416 -6.69 22.62 2.72
C GLN A 416 -8.21 22.79 2.81
N LEU A 417 -8.96 21.70 2.71
CA LEU A 417 -10.42 21.68 2.80
C LEU A 417 -10.93 21.63 4.26
N GLY A 418 -10.04 21.57 5.25
CA GLY A 418 -10.39 21.39 6.66
C GLY A 418 -11.16 20.10 6.93
N LEU A 419 -10.90 19.06 6.13
CA LEU A 419 -11.54 17.75 6.23
C LEU A 419 -10.76 16.82 7.16
N PRO A 420 -11.44 16.00 7.97
CA PRO A 420 -10.76 15.03 8.83
C PRO A 420 -10.12 13.90 8.02
N ALA A 421 -9.24 13.14 8.68
CA ALA A 421 -8.73 11.85 8.19
C ALA A 421 -9.34 10.67 8.99
N PRO A 422 -10.64 10.35 8.75
CA PRO A 422 -11.36 9.35 9.53
C PRO A 422 -10.86 7.92 9.28
N ILE A 423 -11.00 7.06 10.29
CA ILE A 423 -10.93 5.60 10.10
C ILE A 423 -12.38 5.12 9.88
N PRO A 424 -12.68 4.36 8.82
CA PRO A 424 -14.01 3.80 8.59
C PRO A 424 -14.50 2.91 9.74
N ARG A 425 -15.81 2.89 10.01
CA ARG A 425 -16.38 1.98 11.02
C ARG A 425 -16.26 0.50 10.66
N SER A 426 -16.15 0.15 9.38
CA SER A 426 -15.84 -1.21 8.92
C SER A 426 -14.47 -1.64 9.46
N MET A 427 -13.45 -0.81 9.26
CA MET A 427 -12.10 -1.09 9.70
C MET A 427 -11.96 -1.16 11.22
N LEU A 428 -12.67 -0.31 11.97
CA LEU A 428 -12.72 -0.45 13.43
C LEU A 428 -13.35 -1.78 13.87
N ARG A 429 -14.33 -2.30 13.12
CA ARG A 429 -14.91 -3.63 13.38
C ARG A 429 -13.91 -4.74 13.06
N ASP A 430 -13.27 -4.69 11.90
CA ASP A 430 -12.28 -5.70 11.48
C ASP A 430 -11.06 -5.74 12.41
N GLN A 431 -10.60 -4.57 12.86
CA GLN A 431 -9.58 -4.48 13.90
C GLN A 431 -10.05 -5.08 15.23
N ALA A 432 -11.27 -4.80 15.68
CA ALA A 432 -11.80 -5.39 16.91
C ALA A 432 -11.90 -6.92 16.82
N VAL A 433 -12.22 -7.47 15.64
CA VAL A 433 -12.21 -8.92 15.40
C VAL A 433 -10.80 -9.49 15.51
N LEU A 434 -9.80 -8.86 14.89
CA LEU A 434 -8.41 -9.32 15.02
C LEU A 434 -7.91 -9.25 16.46
N ASP A 435 -8.25 -8.19 17.18
CA ASP A 435 -7.89 -8.05 18.59
C ASP A 435 -8.54 -9.13 19.46
N ALA A 436 -9.79 -9.50 19.17
CA ALA A 436 -10.45 -10.62 19.84
C ALA A 436 -9.72 -11.95 19.56
N LEU A 437 -9.34 -12.23 18.30
CA LEU A 437 -8.58 -13.43 17.94
C LEU A 437 -7.22 -13.47 18.66
N ILE A 438 -6.50 -12.35 18.69
CA ILE A 438 -5.22 -12.23 19.40
C ILE A 438 -5.42 -12.48 20.90
N GLN A 439 -6.45 -11.89 21.49
CA GLN A 439 -6.70 -12.02 22.92
C GLN A 439 -7.14 -13.44 23.32
N GLU A 440 -8.00 -14.07 22.53
CA GLU A 440 -8.38 -15.48 22.70
C GLU A 440 -7.14 -16.36 22.66
N ARG A 441 -6.31 -16.22 21.61
CA ARG A 441 -5.08 -17.01 21.46
C ARG A 441 -4.07 -16.77 22.58
N ARG A 442 -3.92 -15.52 23.03
CA ARG A 442 -3.07 -15.15 24.16
C ARG A 442 -3.53 -15.83 25.46
N SER A 443 -4.84 -15.99 25.65
CA SER A 443 -5.40 -16.64 26.85
C SER A 443 -5.18 -18.16 26.85
N GLU A 444 -5.14 -18.80 25.69
CA GLU A 444 -4.80 -20.22 25.55
C GLU A 444 -3.32 -20.52 25.85
N GLY A 445 -2.43 -19.55 25.58
CA GLY A 445 -0.99 -19.66 25.80
C GLY A 445 -0.52 -19.29 27.20
N GLY A 446 -1.39 -18.75 28.06
CA GLY A 446 -1.07 -18.43 29.44
C GLY A 446 -0.90 -19.70 30.28
N LEU A 447 0.17 -19.79 31.07
CA LEU A 447 0.24 -20.79 32.14
C LEU A 447 -0.96 -20.56 33.08
N PRO A 448 -1.73 -21.60 33.46
CA PRO A 448 -2.75 -21.43 34.50
C PRO A 448 -2.09 -20.92 35.78
N ASP A 449 -2.70 -19.88 36.37
CA ASP A 449 -2.27 -19.22 37.61
C ASP A 449 -1.98 -20.19 38.76
#